data_AF-A0A958BX12-F1
#
_entry.id   AF-A0A958BX12-F1
#
_cell.length_a   1.000
_cell.length_b   1.000
_cell.length_c   1.000
_cell.angle_alpha   90.00
_cell.angle_beta   90.00
_cell.angle_gamma   90.00
#
_symmetry.space_group_name_H-M   'P 1'
#
loop_
_entity.id
_entity.type
_entity.pdbx_description
1 polymer ?
#
loop_
_entity_poly.entity_id
_entity_poly.type
_entity_poly.pdbx_seq_one_letter_code
_entity_poly.pdbx_strand_id
1 'polypeptide(L)'
;MPALNLPHLKQWIGTTEETTDVITLPPVARMAATLDKPPTYQDGDELPPAWHWLYFLPTTPMSETGPDGHAKRGGFIPPVPLPRRMWAAGKFDFVEPLRIGQPAHKKSEVVDVALKEGKSGQLVFVPVRHTISGPNGVALIEEQTLVYREAPQPGSPPPKLKPAPTNADWSRQIEPNIVLLFRYSALTFNAHLIHYDRDHCAHEGYPGLVVHGPLIATLLLDLVCEHLPHETIKQFSFRAVSPLFDIHPFTINGRREGQTVILWAANHEGVLATEATATLA
;
A
#
# COMPACT_ATOMS: atom_id res chain seq x y z
N MET A 1 6.69 27.88 -4.19
CA MET A 1 6.04 26.94 -3.25
C MET A 1 6.15 27.50 -1.85
N PRO A 2 5.14 27.36 -0.98
CA PRO A 2 5.27 27.78 0.41
C PRO A 2 6.43 27.03 1.08
N ALA A 3 7.21 27.72 1.92
CA ALA A 3 8.35 27.13 2.60
C ALA A 3 7.89 26.02 3.57
N LEU A 4 8.69 24.96 3.68
CA LEU A 4 8.44 23.88 4.62
C LEU A 4 8.49 24.41 6.07
N ASN A 5 7.36 24.32 6.78
CA ASN A 5 7.23 24.78 8.17
C ASN A 5 6.81 23.61 9.06
N LEU A 6 7.80 22.92 9.65
CA LEU A 6 7.55 21.74 10.49
C LEU A 6 6.64 22.04 11.70
N PRO A 7 6.83 23.12 12.48
CA PRO A 7 5.90 23.49 13.55
C PRO A 7 4.44 23.60 13.11
N HIS A 8 4.18 24.17 11.93
CA HIS A 8 2.83 24.24 11.37
C HIS A 8 2.30 22.84 11.01
N LEU A 9 3.10 22.01 10.33
CA LEU A 9 2.67 20.65 9.94
C LEU A 9 2.39 19.76 11.16
N LYS A 10 3.12 19.94 12.26
CA LYS A 10 2.90 19.19 13.52
C LYS A 10 1.54 19.47 14.17
N GLN A 11 0.82 20.51 13.78
CA GLN A 11 -0.56 20.76 14.23
C GLN A 11 -1.53 19.67 13.79
N TRP A 12 -1.18 18.86 12.79
CA TRP A 12 -1.99 17.72 12.36
C TRP A 12 -1.86 16.48 13.26
N ILE A 13 -0.85 16.41 14.13
CA ILE A 13 -0.67 15.25 15.02
C ILE A 13 -1.91 15.11 15.93
N GLY A 14 -2.48 13.91 15.97
CA GLY A 14 -3.72 13.61 16.71
C GLY A 14 -5.00 14.01 15.96
N THR A 15 -4.91 14.58 14.76
CA THR A 15 -6.10 14.79 13.91
C THR A 15 -6.66 13.43 13.51
N THR A 16 -7.98 13.30 13.54
CA THR A 16 -8.68 12.05 13.23
C THR A 16 -9.76 12.24 12.18
N GLU A 17 -10.01 11.20 11.40
CA GLU A 17 -11.21 11.05 10.58
C GLU A 17 -11.82 9.66 10.80
N GLU A 18 -13.12 9.54 10.59
CA GLU A 18 -13.85 8.30 10.78
C GLU A 18 -14.72 7.99 9.56
N THR A 19 -14.84 6.71 9.25
CA THR A 19 -15.68 6.22 8.14
C THR A 19 -16.29 4.89 8.53
N THR A 20 -17.56 4.71 8.20
CA THR A 20 -18.27 3.44 8.34
C THR A 20 -18.54 2.86 6.96
N ASP A 21 -18.43 1.55 6.84
CA ASP A 21 -18.75 0.81 5.62
C ASP A 21 -19.39 -0.54 5.97
N VAL A 22 -19.89 -1.23 4.96
CA VAL A 22 -20.26 -2.64 5.06
C VAL A 22 -19.29 -3.42 4.19
N ILE A 23 -18.69 -4.48 4.72
CA ILE A 23 -17.73 -5.35 4.00
C ILE A 23 -18.50 -6.21 2.98
N THR A 24 -19.11 -5.58 1.99
CA THR A 24 -20.00 -6.24 1.03
C THR A 24 -19.24 -7.19 0.12
N LEU A 25 -19.91 -8.27 -0.31
CA LEU A 25 -19.31 -9.29 -1.18
C LEU A 25 -18.84 -8.80 -2.58
N PRO A 26 -19.50 -7.85 -3.28
CA PRO A 26 -19.14 -7.55 -4.68
C PRO A 26 -17.70 -7.07 -4.91
N PRO A 27 -17.11 -6.17 -4.10
CA PRO A 27 -15.68 -5.84 -4.21
C PRO A 27 -14.76 -7.05 -4.02
N VAL A 28 -15.08 -7.95 -3.08
CA VAL A 28 -14.34 -9.21 -2.85
C VAL A 28 -14.34 -10.07 -4.11
N ALA A 29 -15.53 -10.33 -4.69
CA ALA A 29 -15.66 -11.14 -5.89
C ALA A 29 -14.86 -10.56 -7.07
N ARG A 30 -14.85 -9.23 -7.21
CA ARG A 30 -14.06 -8.54 -8.26
C ARG A 30 -12.57 -8.58 -7.99
N MET A 31 -12.13 -8.47 -6.74
CA MET A 31 -10.71 -8.65 -6.38
C MET A 31 -10.26 -10.08 -6.64
N ALA A 32 -11.06 -11.08 -6.26
CA ALA A 32 -10.80 -12.48 -6.56
C ALA A 32 -10.63 -12.70 -8.07
N ALA A 33 -11.56 -12.20 -8.90
CA ALA A 33 -11.44 -12.27 -10.35
C ALA A 33 -10.26 -11.45 -10.93
N THR A 34 -9.82 -10.40 -10.24
CA THR A 34 -8.66 -9.59 -10.65
C THR A 34 -7.35 -10.31 -10.37
N LEU A 35 -7.30 -11.10 -9.28
CA LEU A 35 -6.14 -11.89 -8.86
C LEU A 35 -6.22 -13.36 -9.31
N ASP A 36 -7.15 -13.68 -10.23
CA ASP A 36 -7.41 -15.02 -10.77
C ASP A 36 -7.63 -16.10 -9.70
N LYS A 37 -8.36 -15.73 -8.64
CA LYS A 37 -8.73 -16.64 -7.54
C LYS A 37 -10.11 -17.26 -7.78
N PRO A 38 -10.36 -18.50 -7.29
CA PRO A 38 -11.68 -19.12 -7.36
C PRO A 38 -12.75 -18.21 -6.72
N PRO A 39 -13.94 -18.03 -7.35
CA PRO A 39 -14.99 -17.14 -6.85
C PRO A 39 -15.83 -17.84 -5.77
N THR A 40 -15.21 -18.25 -4.67
CA THR A 40 -15.86 -19.07 -3.62
C THR A 40 -16.33 -18.28 -2.40
N TYR A 41 -16.14 -16.96 -2.38
CA TYR A 41 -16.49 -16.12 -1.22
C TYR A 41 -18.00 -15.92 -1.07
N GLN A 42 -18.46 -15.94 0.18
CA GLN A 42 -19.85 -15.68 0.58
C GLN A 42 -19.91 -14.81 1.84
N ASP A 43 -21.10 -14.28 2.16
CA ASP A 43 -21.31 -13.54 3.41
C ASP A 43 -20.99 -14.43 4.64
N GLY A 44 -20.31 -13.86 5.63
CA GLY A 44 -19.84 -14.56 6.82
C GLY A 44 -18.41 -15.10 6.73
N ASP A 45 -17.87 -15.28 5.52
CA ASP A 45 -16.47 -15.66 5.33
C ASP A 45 -15.52 -14.58 5.87
N GLU A 46 -14.33 -15.02 6.27
CA GLU A 46 -13.26 -14.11 6.66
C GLU A 46 -12.74 -13.34 5.45
N LEU A 47 -12.59 -12.03 5.60
CA LEU A 47 -12.04 -11.18 4.57
C LEU A 47 -10.53 -11.48 4.45
N PRO A 48 -10.01 -11.76 3.25
CA PRO A 48 -8.59 -12.01 3.08
C PRO A 48 -7.72 -10.85 3.57
N PRO A 49 -6.51 -11.12 4.12
CA PRO A 49 -5.60 -10.07 4.57
C PRO A 49 -5.34 -9.00 3.50
N ALA A 50 -5.29 -7.74 3.92
CA ALA A 50 -5.16 -6.54 3.07
C ALA A 50 -6.34 -6.24 2.12
N TRP A 51 -7.41 -7.03 2.10
CA TRP A 51 -8.59 -6.74 1.25
C TRP A 51 -9.53 -5.72 1.89
N HIS A 52 -9.28 -5.29 3.13
CA HIS A 52 -10.01 -4.17 3.75
C HIS A 52 -9.82 -2.85 2.99
N TRP A 53 -8.77 -2.73 2.17
CA TRP A 53 -8.57 -1.58 1.26
C TRP A 53 -9.58 -1.48 0.12
N LEU A 54 -10.43 -2.50 -0.08
CA LEU A 54 -11.58 -2.42 -0.98
C LEU A 54 -12.74 -1.59 -0.40
N TYR A 55 -12.64 -1.21 0.87
CA TYR A 55 -13.66 -0.52 1.63
C TYR A 55 -13.10 0.75 2.28
N PHE A 56 -13.98 1.56 2.86
CA PHE A 56 -13.61 2.86 3.42
C PHE A 56 -12.89 3.75 2.38
N LEU A 57 -13.35 3.64 1.14
CA LEU A 57 -12.77 4.31 -0.02
C LEU A 57 -13.01 5.82 0.09
N PRO A 58 -12.04 6.66 -0.32
CA PRO A 58 -12.21 8.10 -0.24
C PRO A 58 -13.31 8.56 -1.19
N THR A 59 -14.09 9.56 -0.76
CA THR A 59 -15.17 10.19 -1.55
C THR A 59 -14.80 11.58 -2.03
N THR A 60 -13.49 11.83 -2.21
CA THR A 60 -12.96 13.14 -2.62
C THR A 60 -13.64 13.61 -3.91
N PRO A 61 -14.31 14.78 -3.89
CA PRO A 61 -14.90 15.35 -5.10
C PRO A 61 -13.84 15.64 -6.16
N MET A 62 -14.20 15.52 -7.44
CA MET A 62 -13.29 15.79 -8.56
C MET A 62 -12.67 17.20 -8.49
N SER A 63 -13.40 18.19 -7.97
CA SER A 63 -12.89 19.55 -7.77
C SER A 63 -11.75 19.63 -6.74
N GLU A 64 -11.65 18.65 -5.85
CA GLU A 64 -10.62 18.50 -4.82
C GLU A 64 -9.55 17.47 -5.18
N THR A 65 -9.53 17.00 -6.42
CA THR A 65 -8.43 16.21 -6.96
C THR A 65 -7.24 17.11 -7.29
N GLY A 66 -6.06 16.71 -6.85
CA GLY A 66 -4.77 17.32 -7.12
C GLY A 66 -4.22 16.93 -8.50
N PRO A 67 -3.14 17.58 -8.94
CA PRO A 67 -2.57 17.39 -10.28
C PRO A 67 -1.98 16.00 -10.51
N ASP A 68 -1.67 15.24 -9.45
CA ASP A 68 -1.21 13.86 -9.50
C ASP A 68 -2.36 12.84 -9.43
N GLY A 69 -3.61 13.30 -9.27
CA GLY A 69 -4.79 12.45 -9.12
C GLY A 69 -5.11 12.06 -7.67
N HIS A 70 -4.27 12.42 -6.70
CA HIS A 70 -4.61 12.29 -5.28
C HIS A 70 -5.55 13.40 -4.82
N ALA A 71 -6.21 13.24 -3.67
CA ALA A 71 -6.87 14.36 -3.01
C ALA A 71 -5.88 15.50 -2.72
N LYS A 72 -6.31 16.76 -2.88
CA LYS A 72 -5.55 17.93 -2.45
C LYS A 72 -5.19 17.82 -0.97
N ARG A 73 -4.01 18.33 -0.63
CA ARG A 73 -3.44 18.27 0.73
C ARG A 73 -4.03 19.37 1.61
N GLY A 74 -4.02 19.17 2.93
CA GLY A 74 -4.54 20.15 3.90
C GLY A 74 -5.91 19.82 4.49
N GLY A 75 -6.52 18.69 4.12
CA GLY A 75 -7.63 18.08 4.85
C GLY A 75 -7.12 17.26 6.05
N PHE A 76 -7.50 15.98 6.12
CA PHE A 76 -7.02 15.06 7.15
C PHE A 76 -5.49 14.91 7.18
N ILE A 77 -4.84 14.98 6.01
CA ILE A 77 -3.39 14.86 5.88
C ILE A 77 -2.74 16.26 5.79
N PRO A 78 -1.63 16.52 6.51
CA PRO A 78 -0.98 17.83 6.54
C PRO A 78 -0.61 18.36 5.14
N PRO A 79 -0.63 19.69 4.93
CA PRO A 79 -0.35 20.33 3.65
C PRO A 79 1.16 20.39 3.36
N VAL A 80 1.82 19.23 3.32
CA VAL A 80 3.26 19.13 3.07
C VAL A 80 3.59 19.68 1.67
N PRO A 81 4.47 20.69 1.51
CA PRO A 81 4.70 21.37 0.23
C PRO A 81 5.78 20.69 -0.65
N LEU A 82 5.92 19.37 -0.58
CA LEU A 82 6.90 18.60 -1.37
C LEU A 82 6.21 17.84 -2.50
N PRO A 83 6.70 17.85 -3.74
CA PRO A 83 5.93 17.45 -4.92
C PRO A 83 5.46 15.99 -4.87
N ARG A 84 6.31 15.05 -4.45
CA ARG A 84 5.97 13.62 -4.47
C ARG A 84 5.44 13.13 -3.13
N ARG A 85 4.34 12.39 -3.16
CA ARG A 85 3.80 11.62 -2.02
C ARG A 85 3.91 10.12 -2.32
N MET A 86 4.45 9.37 -1.37
CA MET A 86 4.62 7.92 -1.47
C MET A 86 4.05 7.25 -0.23
N TRP A 87 3.45 6.08 -0.38
CA TRP A 87 3.22 5.17 0.73
C TRP A 87 4.42 4.22 0.81
N ALA A 88 5.33 4.50 1.73
CA ALA A 88 6.66 3.88 1.75
C ALA A 88 6.73 2.59 2.59
N ALA A 89 5.85 2.44 3.58
CA ALA A 89 5.81 1.27 4.45
C ALA A 89 4.43 1.08 5.07
N GLY A 90 4.11 -0.14 5.47
CA GLY A 90 2.91 -0.47 6.23
C GLY A 90 3.22 -1.47 7.34
N LYS A 91 2.50 -1.38 8.46
CA LYS A 91 2.50 -2.37 9.54
C LYS A 91 1.06 -2.71 9.89
N PHE A 92 0.79 -3.98 10.16
CA PHE A 92 -0.52 -4.54 10.46
C PHE A 92 -0.41 -5.40 11.70
N ASP A 93 -1.33 -5.20 12.62
CA ASP A 93 -1.60 -6.07 13.75
C ASP A 93 -3.02 -6.63 13.56
N PHE A 94 -3.12 -7.90 13.15
CA PHE A 94 -4.39 -8.61 12.93
C PHE A 94 -4.88 -9.17 14.28
N VAL A 95 -5.97 -8.60 14.79
CA VAL A 95 -6.52 -8.93 16.10
C VAL A 95 -7.61 -10.00 15.95
N GLU A 96 -8.63 -9.69 15.15
CA GLU A 96 -9.77 -10.56 14.83
C GLU A 96 -10.11 -10.41 13.33
N PRO A 97 -10.68 -11.43 12.68
CA PRO A 97 -11.02 -11.33 11.26
C PRO A 97 -12.18 -10.36 11.04
N LEU A 98 -12.03 -9.48 10.04
CA LEU A 98 -13.19 -8.84 9.40
C LEU A 98 -13.96 -9.90 8.61
N ARG A 99 -15.30 -9.82 8.59
CA ARG A 99 -16.14 -10.77 7.87
C ARG A 99 -16.97 -10.10 6.80
N ILE A 100 -17.13 -10.79 5.69
CA ILE A 100 -17.95 -10.34 4.57
C ILE A 100 -19.41 -10.23 5.02
N GLY A 101 -20.11 -9.19 4.57
CA GLY A 101 -21.49 -8.87 4.93
C GLY A 101 -21.65 -8.07 6.23
N GLN A 102 -20.59 -7.88 7.01
CA GLN A 102 -20.68 -7.17 8.30
C GLN A 102 -20.39 -5.67 8.20
N PRO A 103 -21.03 -4.83 9.04
CA PRO A 103 -20.64 -3.44 9.17
C PRO A 103 -19.26 -3.34 9.84
N ALA A 104 -18.48 -2.35 9.42
CA ALA A 104 -17.19 -2.05 10.02
C ALA A 104 -16.97 -0.55 10.09
N HIS A 105 -16.15 -0.12 11.04
CA HIS A 105 -15.79 1.28 11.27
C HIS A 105 -14.27 1.42 11.21
N LYS A 106 -13.78 2.43 10.51
CA LYS A 106 -12.37 2.80 10.43
C LYS A 106 -12.19 4.17 11.07
N LYS A 107 -11.32 4.25 12.06
CA LYS A 107 -10.77 5.51 12.58
C LYS A 107 -9.34 5.68 12.12
N SER A 108 -9.06 6.76 11.40
CA SER A 108 -7.72 7.15 10.99
C SER A 108 -7.19 8.26 11.91
N GLU A 109 -5.90 8.23 12.24
CA GLU A 109 -5.21 9.22 13.08
C GLU A 109 -3.83 9.54 12.51
N VAL A 110 -3.47 10.82 12.40
CA VAL A 110 -2.08 11.23 12.12
C VAL A 110 -1.26 11.08 13.39
N VAL A 111 -0.32 10.12 13.39
CA VAL A 111 0.42 9.73 14.60
C VAL A 111 1.62 10.63 14.86
N ASP A 112 2.31 11.05 13.80
CA ASP A 112 3.50 11.89 13.89
C ASP A 112 3.68 12.69 12.59
N VAL A 113 4.51 13.73 12.65
CA VAL A 113 5.05 14.42 11.50
C VAL A 113 6.52 14.69 11.75
N ALA A 114 7.39 13.99 11.01
CA ALA A 114 8.83 14.07 11.16
C ALA A 114 9.51 14.55 9.88
N LEU A 115 10.37 15.57 9.99
CA LEU A 115 11.27 16.00 8.93
C LEU A 115 12.62 15.30 9.11
N LYS A 116 13.13 14.70 8.04
CA LYS A 116 14.51 14.21 7.96
C LYS A 116 15.20 14.85 6.76
N GLU A 117 16.42 15.30 6.97
CA GLU A 117 17.29 15.77 5.91
C GLU A 117 18.31 14.69 5.57
N GLY A 118 18.36 14.32 4.30
CA GLY A 118 19.29 13.32 3.79
C GLY A 118 20.00 13.79 2.54
N LYS A 119 20.90 12.95 2.02
CA LYS A 119 21.64 13.22 0.78
C LYS A 119 20.72 13.42 -0.45
N SER A 120 19.49 12.91 -0.39
CA SER A 120 18.47 13.03 -1.42
C SER A 120 17.50 14.20 -1.20
N GLY A 121 17.82 15.13 -0.29
CA GLY A 121 16.98 16.27 0.06
C GLY A 121 16.10 16.05 1.29
N GLN A 122 15.11 16.93 1.45
CA GLN A 122 14.15 16.90 2.55
C GLN A 122 13.12 15.78 2.36
N LEU A 123 12.89 15.02 3.43
CA LEU A 123 11.86 14.00 3.53
C LEU A 123 10.94 14.30 4.71
N VAL A 124 9.63 14.35 4.46
CA VAL A 124 8.63 14.45 5.54
C VAL A 124 7.91 13.13 5.66
N PHE A 125 7.96 12.53 6.84
CA PHE A 125 7.29 11.30 7.20
C PHE A 125 6.01 11.64 7.96
N VAL A 126 4.90 11.04 7.54
CA VAL A 126 3.58 11.20 8.16
C VAL A 126 2.99 9.80 8.37
N PRO A 127 3.32 9.11 9.47
CA PRO A 127 2.64 7.88 9.83
C PRO A 127 1.17 8.16 10.18
N VAL A 128 0.28 7.38 9.59
CA VAL A 128 -1.16 7.40 9.81
C VAL A 128 -1.58 6.05 10.33
N ARG A 129 -2.22 6.02 11.50
CA ARG A 129 -2.80 4.80 12.07
C ARG A 129 -4.26 4.67 11.66
N HIS A 130 -4.66 3.51 11.21
CA HIS A 130 -6.04 3.11 11.00
C HIS A 130 -6.39 2.02 12.00
N THR A 131 -7.39 2.26 12.83
CA THR A 131 -8.01 1.25 13.68
C THR A 131 -9.32 0.86 13.04
N ILE A 132 -9.45 -0.40 12.62
CA ILE A 132 -10.66 -0.94 12.00
C ILE A 132 -11.34 -1.88 12.98
N SER A 133 -12.61 -1.60 13.27
CA SER A 133 -13.44 -2.35 14.19
C SER A 133 -14.63 -2.97 13.48
N GLY A 134 -14.92 -4.22 13.80
CA GLY A 134 -16.15 -4.91 13.41
C GLY A 134 -17.14 -5.01 14.58
N PRO A 135 -18.19 -5.84 14.46
CA PRO A 135 -19.18 -6.02 15.53
C PRO A 135 -18.61 -6.54 16.86
N ASN A 136 -17.46 -7.23 16.81
CA ASN A 136 -16.81 -7.84 17.97
C ASN A 136 -15.68 -6.97 18.58
N GLY A 137 -15.52 -5.72 18.12
CA GLY A 137 -14.43 -4.83 18.56
C GLY A 137 -13.35 -4.64 17.50
N VAL A 138 -12.13 -4.30 17.95
CA VAL A 138 -11.00 -4.03 17.05
C VAL A 138 -10.61 -5.30 16.31
N ALA A 139 -10.62 -5.23 14.97
CA ALA A 139 -10.25 -6.33 14.09
C ALA A 139 -8.83 -6.17 13.54
N LEU A 140 -8.47 -4.95 13.13
CA LEU A 140 -7.18 -4.64 12.52
C LEU A 140 -6.67 -3.28 13.00
N ILE A 141 -5.38 -3.22 13.33
CA ILE A 141 -4.65 -1.97 13.45
C ILE A 141 -3.62 -1.93 12.32
N GLU A 142 -3.69 -0.89 11.49
CA GLU A 142 -2.77 -0.65 10.39
C GLU A 142 -2.05 0.68 10.62
N GLU A 143 -0.75 0.74 10.39
CA GLU A 143 0.00 2.01 10.32
C GLU A 143 0.61 2.16 8.94
N GLN A 144 0.21 3.21 8.23
CA GLN A 144 0.72 3.58 6.91
C GLN A 144 1.75 4.71 7.05
N THR A 145 2.97 4.49 6.58
CA THR A 145 3.98 5.55 6.56
C THR A 145 3.95 6.28 5.22
N LEU A 146 3.34 7.47 5.21
CA LEU A 146 3.42 8.37 4.07
C LEU A 146 4.75 9.12 4.09
N VAL A 147 5.39 9.23 2.94
CA VAL A 147 6.65 9.95 2.75
C VAL A 147 6.48 10.97 1.65
N TYR A 148 6.84 12.20 1.96
CA TYR A 148 6.89 13.30 1.01
C TYR A 148 8.33 13.64 0.70
N ARG A 149 8.63 13.86 -0.57
CA ARG A 149 10.00 14.14 -1.03
C ARG A 149 10.02 15.07 -2.23
N GLU A 150 11.19 15.68 -2.43
CA GLU A 150 11.51 16.41 -3.65
C GLU A 150 11.48 15.50 -4.89
N ALA A 151 11.22 16.11 -6.04
CA ALA A 151 11.50 15.46 -7.31
C ALA A 151 13.02 15.27 -7.46
N PRO A 152 13.49 14.17 -8.07
CA PRO A 152 14.91 13.99 -8.37
C PRO A 152 15.41 15.18 -9.17
N GLN A 153 16.50 15.82 -8.72
CA GLN A 153 17.13 16.88 -9.51
C GLN A 153 17.78 16.26 -10.75
N PRO A 154 17.74 16.92 -11.92
CA PRO A 154 18.47 16.47 -13.10
C PRO A 154 19.94 16.19 -12.77
N GLY A 155 20.44 15.00 -13.14
CA GLY A 155 21.82 14.58 -12.85
C GLY A 155 22.05 14.00 -11.44
N SER A 156 21.01 13.86 -10.61
CA SER A 156 21.12 13.14 -9.34
C SER A 156 21.55 11.69 -9.58
N PRO A 157 22.47 11.12 -8.76
CA PRO A 157 22.89 9.74 -8.93
C PRO A 157 21.71 8.79 -8.77
N PRO A 158 21.62 7.70 -9.57
CA PRO A 158 20.54 6.74 -9.44
C PRO A 158 20.54 6.15 -8.02
N PRO A 159 19.36 5.85 -7.46
CA PRO A 159 19.28 5.22 -6.15
C PRO A 159 20.06 3.90 -6.17
N LYS A 160 20.78 3.61 -5.07
CA LYS A 160 21.49 2.34 -4.93
C LYS A 160 20.49 1.20 -4.89
N LEU A 161 20.48 0.40 -5.95
CA LEU A 161 19.68 -0.81 -6.06
C LEU A 161 20.25 -1.88 -5.13
N LYS A 162 19.37 -2.59 -4.42
CA LYS A 162 19.75 -3.72 -3.56
C LYS A 162 19.40 -5.02 -4.28
N PRO A 163 20.29 -6.02 -4.32
CA PRO A 163 19.92 -7.34 -4.82
C PRO A 163 18.85 -7.96 -3.91
N ALA A 164 17.89 -8.66 -4.50
CA ALA A 164 16.90 -9.43 -3.77
C ALA A 164 17.52 -10.72 -3.19
N PRO A 165 16.98 -11.26 -2.08
CA PRO A 165 17.33 -12.59 -1.63
C PRO A 165 17.05 -13.65 -2.71
N THR A 166 17.88 -14.68 -2.78
CA THR A 166 17.81 -15.76 -3.79
C THR A 166 17.40 -17.11 -3.21
N ASN A 167 17.07 -17.15 -1.92
CA ASN A 167 16.78 -18.36 -1.17
C ASN A 167 15.28 -18.51 -0.87
N ALA A 168 14.41 -18.27 -1.85
CA ALA A 168 12.97 -18.44 -1.67
C ALA A 168 12.60 -19.92 -1.51
N ASP A 169 11.70 -20.21 -0.57
CA ASP A 169 11.01 -21.51 -0.51
C ASP A 169 9.89 -21.54 -1.56
N TRP A 170 9.24 -20.39 -1.77
CA TRP A 170 8.14 -20.22 -2.71
C TRP A 170 8.33 -18.95 -3.53
N SER A 171 7.97 -19.03 -4.81
CA SER A 171 8.03 -17.91 -5.74
C SER A 171 6.87 -17.97 -6.72
N ARG A 172 6.29 -16.81 -7.01
CA ARG A 172 5.24 -16.65 -8.01
C ARG A 172 5.59 -15.48 -8.92
N GLN A 173 5.61 -15.72 -10.23
CA GLN A 173 5.80 -14.66 -11.22
C GLN A 173 4.47 -13.94 -11.45
N ILE A 174 4.53 -12.62 -11.56
CA ILE A 174 3.40 -11.75 -11.84
C ILE A 174 3.68 -11.03 -13.15
N GLU A 175 2.68 -11.04 -14.04
CA GLU A 175 2.68 -10.29 -15.29
C GLU A 175 1.88 -9.00 -15.12
N PRO A 176 2.50 -7.88 -14.67
CA PRO A 176 1.78 -6.63 -14.58
C PRO A 176 1.39 -6.17 -15.97
N ASN A 177 0.13 -5.78 -16.13
CA ASN A 177 -0.35 -5.18 -17.36
C ASN A 177 -1.37 -4.08 -17.03
N ILE A 178 -1.69 -3.27 -18.03
CA ILE A 178 -2.60 -2.13 -17.88
C ILE A 178 -3.98 -2.52 -17.34
N VAL A 179 -4.46 -3.74 -17.64
CA VAL A 179 -5.78 -4.21 -17.18
C VAL A 179 -5.74 -4.57 -15.70
N LEU A 180 -4.69 -5.26 -15.24
CA LEU A 180 -4.49 -5.54 -13.81
C LEU A 180 -4.39 -4.23 -13.02
N LEU A 181 -3.54 -3.29 -13.48
CA LEU A 181 -3.34 -2.01 -12.79
C LEU A 181 -4.64 -1.18 -12.77
N PHE A 182 -5.37 -1.12 -13.88
CA PHE A 182 -6.65 -0.42 -13.94
C PHE A 182 -7.69 -1.04 -13.01
N ARG A 183 -7.87 -2.37 -13.03
CA ARG A 183 -8.82 -3.06 -12.16
C ARG A 183 -8.52 -2.81 -10.68
N TYR A 184 -7.24 -2.88 -10.29
CA TYR A 184 -6.83 -2.61 -8.92
C TYR A 184 -7.07 -1.15 -8.53
N SER A 185 -6.73 -0.19 -9.41
CA SER A 185 -7.03 1.24 -9.20
C SER A 185 -8.53 1.49 -9.04
N ALA A 186 -9.37 0.88 -9.88
CA ALA A 186 -10.82 1.03 -9.80
C ALA A 186 -11.39 0.44 -8.49
N LEU A 187 -10.91 -0.73 -8.09
CA LEU A 187 -11.35 -1.41 -6.86
C LEU A 187 -10.94 -0.69 -5.57
N THR A 188 -9.82 0.02 -5.61
CA THR A 188 -9.28 0.76 -4.45
C THR A 188 -9.53 2.27 -4.53
N PHE A 189 -10.32 2.71 -5.53
CA PHE A 189 -10.55 4.12 -5.85
C PHE A 189 -9.27 4.96 -5.90
N ASN A 190 -8.20 4.37 -6.44
CA ASN A 190 -6.88 4.98 -6.51
C ASN A 190 -6.66 5.64 -7.87
N ALA A 191 -6.87 6.95 -7.90
CA ALA A 191 -6.76 7.80 -9.09
C ALA A 191 -5.35 8.39 -9.30
N HIS A 192 -4.31 7.91 -8.63
CA HIS A 192 -2.96 8.43 -8.82
C HIS A 192 -2.43 8.12 -10.22
N LEU A 193 -2.03 9.16 -10.96
CA LEU A 193 -1.73 9.11 -12.40
C LEU A 193 -0.62 8.12 -12.76
N ILE A 194 0.36 7.90 -11.89
CA ILE A 194 1.48 6.97 -12.16
C ILE A 194 1.03 5.52 -12.42
N HIS A 195 -0.22 5.17 -12.14
CA HIS A 195 -0.76 3.82 -12.33
C HIS A 195 -1.45 3.61 -13.68
N TYR A 196 -1.76 4.67 -14.43
CA TYR A 196 -2.53 4.56 -15.68
C TYR A 196 -2.18 5.59 -16.77
N ASP A 197 -1.39 6.62 -16.45
CA ASP A 197 -0.98 7.66 -17.39
C ASP A 197 0.53 7.56 -17.70
N ARG A 198 0.86 7.08 -18.91
CA ARG A 198 2.26 6.91 -19.34
C ARG A 198 2.98 8.23 -19.54
N ASP A 199 2.28 9.29 -19.96
CA ASP A 199 2.89 10.60 -20.17
C ASP A 199 3.26 11.20 -18.82
N HIS A 200 2.36 11.13 -17.83
CA HIS A 200 2.66 11.54 -16.46
C HIS A 200 3.84 10.74 -15.87
N CYS A 201 3.87 9.41 -16.07
CA CYS A 201 5.01 8.59 -15.67
C CYS A 201 6.32 9.05 -16.31
N ALA A 202 6.32 9.34 -17.62
CA ALA A 202 7.51 9.81 -18.32
C ALA A 202 8.00 11.17 -17.78
N HIS A 203 7.09 12.11 -17.50
CA HIS A 203 7.43 13.39 -16.85
C HIS A 203 8.02 13.19 -15.44
N GLU A 204 7.57 12.17 -14.71
CA GLU A 204 8.11 11.77 -13.41
C GLU A 204 9.41 10.94 -13.52
N GLY A 205 9.88 10.64 -14.73
CA GLY A 205 11.10 9.87 -15.00
C GLY A 205 10.94 8.36 -14.84
N TYR A 206 9.71 7.85 -14.90
CA TYR A 206 9.43 6.42 -14.87
C TYR A 206 9.36 5.84 -16.29
N PRO A 207 9.97 4.66 -16.54
CA PRO A 207 9.96 4.02 -17.85
C PRO A 207 8.62 3.34 -18.20
N GLY A 208 7.73 3.18 -17.21
CA GLY A 208 6.43 2.53 -17.38
C GLY A 208 5.44 2.94 -16.29
N LEU A 209 4.25 2.35 -16.31
CA LEU A 209 3.27 2.54 -15.25
C LEU A 209 3.79 1.86 -13.99
N VAL A 210 3.71 2.56 -12.87
CA VAL A 210 4.19 2.07 -11.58
C VAL A 210 3.18 1.08 -11.02
N VAL A 211 3.63 -0.12 -10.67
CA VAL A 211 2.79 -1.11 -9.97
C VAL A 211 2.50 -0.60 -8.55
N HIS A 212 1.25 -0.68 -8.10
CA HIS A 212 0.85 -0.19 -6.78
C HIS A 212 1.61 -0.94 -5.68
N GLY A 213 2.21 -0.19 -4.75
CA GLY A 213 2.76 -0.75 -3.50
C GLY A 213 1.73 -1.61 -2.75
N PRO A 214 0.47 -1.15 -2.59
CA PRO A 214 -0.61 -1.95 -2.03
C PRO A 214 -0.89 -3.24 -2.78
N LEU A 215 -0.88 -3.24 -4.12
CA LEU A 215 -1.06 -4.47 -4.91
C LEU A 215 0.06 -5.47 -4.59
N ILE A 216 1.32 -5.02 -4.51
CA ILE A 216 2.45 -5.87 -4.13
C ILE A 216 2.26 -6.44 -2.72
N ALA A 217 1.83 -5.63 -1.75
CA ALA A 217 1.55 -6.07 -0.38
C ALA A 217 0.40 -7.10 -0.33
N THR A 218 -0.70 -6.86 -1.06
CA THR A 218 -1.81 -7.81 -1.22
C THR A 218 -1.32 -9.14 -1.80
N LEU A 219 -0.50 -9.10 -2.85
CA LEU A 219 0.07 -10.29 -3.50
C LEU A 219 1.01 -11.07 -2.57
N LEU A 220 1.81 -10.38 -1.74
CA LEU A 220 2.71 -11.04 -0.78
C LEU A 220 1.95 -11.74 0.35
N LEU A 221 0.90 -11.11 0.89
CA LEU A 221 0.02 -11.76 1.87
C LEU A 221 -0.75 -12.93 1.25
N ASP A 222 -1.21 -12.76 0.02
CA ASP A 222 -1.87 -13.81 -0.76
C ASP A 222 -0.97 -15.03 -0.94
N LEU A 223 0.32 -14.82 -1.23
CA LEU A 223 1.32 -15.89 -1.33
C LEU A 223 1.46 -16.67 -0.01
N VAL A 224 1.40 -15.99 1.15
CA VAL A 224 1.40 -16.66 2.46
C VAL A 224 0.16 -17.52 2.61
N CYS A 225 -1.03 -16.99 2.33
CA CYS A 225 -2.28 -17.74 2.45
C CYS A 225 -2.34 -18.95 1.49
N GLU A 226 -1.75 -18.84 0.31
CA GLU A 226 -1.67 -19.93 -0.67
C GLU A 226 -0.79 -21.09 -0.17
N HIS A 227 0.39 -20.79 0.35
CA HIS A 227 1.35 -21.82 0.78
C HIS A 227 1.15 -22.30 2.21
N LEU A 228 0.49 -21.50 3.06
CA LEU A 228 0.23 -21.77 4.47
C LEU A 228 -1.26 -21.58 4.82
N PRO A 229 -2.19 -22.32 4.20
CA PRO A 229 -3.63 -22.08 4.30
C PRO A 229 -4.23 -22.38 5.69
N HIS A 230 -3.47 -23.03 6.58
CA HIS A 230 -3.91 -23.37 7.94
C HIS A 230 -3.27 -22.48 9.01
N GLU A 231 -2.40 -21.54 8.61
CA GLU A 231 -1.71 -20.65 9.52
C GLU A 231 -2.46 -19.32 9.63
N THR A 232 -2.51 -18.75 10.83
CA THR A 232 -3.11 -17.43 11.06
C THR A 232 -2.03 -16.37 11.09
N ILE A 233 -2.11 -15.38 10.20
CA ILE A 233 -1.21 -14.22 10.20
C ILE A 233 -1.61 -13.28 11.33
N LYS A 234 -0.69 -13.00 12.26
CA LYS A 234 -0.88 -12.08 13.39
C LYS A 234 -0.32 -10.69 13.13
N GLN A 235 0.80 -10.63 12.43
CA GLN A 235 1.43 -9.36 12.07
C GLN A 235 1.93 -9.40 10.64
N PHE A 236 1.90 -8.26 9.99
CA PHE A 236 2.54 -8.07 8.69
C PHE A 236 3.23 -6.71 8.68
N SER A 237 4.38 -6.61 8.05
CA SER A 237 5.01 -5.32 7.77
C SER A 237 5.69 -5.37 6.43
N PHE A 238 5.69 -4.25 5.72
CA PHE A 238 6.37 -4.13 4.43
C PHE A 238 7.01 -2.75 4.28
N ARG A 239 8.04 -2.69 3.43
CA ARG A 239 8.72 -1.46 3.04
C ARG A 239 9.00 -1.49 1.54
N ALA A 240 8.60 -0.43 0.85
CA ALA A 240 8.98 -0.18 -0.53
C ALA A 240 10.46 0.24 -0.60
N VAL A 241 11.21 -0.40 -1.48
CA VAL A 241 12.66 -0.20 -1.70
C VAL A 241 12.91 0.41 -3.07
N SER A 242 12.30 -0.13 -4.12
CA SER A 242 12.34 0.41 -5.48
C SER A 242 11.03 0.14 -6.23
N PRO A 243 10.67 0.94 -7.25
CA PRO A 243 9.44 0.72 -8.01
C PRO A 243 9.51 -0.53 -8.89
N LEU A 244 8.34 -1.13 -9.14
CA LEU A 244 8.10 -2.11 -10.21
C LEU A 244 7.25 -1.45 -11.30
N PHE A 245 7.36 -1.94 -12.53
CA PHE A 245 6.69 -1.34 -13.69
C PHE A 245 5.96 -2.38 -14.51
N ASP A 246 4.93 -1.94 -15.23
CA ASP A 246 4.11 -2.78 -16.12
C ASP A 246 4.81 -3.28 -17.39
N ILE A 247 6.06 -2.88 -17.62
CA ILE A 247 6.84 -3.21 -18.82
C ILE A 247 7.63 -4.51 -18.70
N HIS A 248 7.74 -5.08 -17.49
CA HIS A 248 8.43 -6.34 -17.25
C HIS A 248 7.71 -7.16 -16.16
N PRO A 249 7.78 -8.50 -16.22
CA PRO A 249 7.36 -9.34 -15.12
C PRO A 249 8.19 -9.07 -13.86
N PHE A 250 7.63 -9.43 -12.73
CA PHE A 250 8.32 -9.43 -11.44
C PHE A 250 7.96 -10.69 -10.66
N THR A 251 8.72 -10.99 -9.63
CA THR A 251 8.43 -12.11 -8.74
C THR A 251 8.01 -11.61 -7.37
N ILE A 252 7.08 -12.32 -6.75
CA ILE A 252 6.86 -12.29 -5.31
C ILE A 252 7.38 -13.60 -4.72
N ASN A 253 7.98 -13.51 -3.54
CA ASN A 253 8.77 -14.60 -2.99
C ASN A 253 8.54 -14.68 -1.48
N GLY A 254 8.63 -15.89 -0.94
CA GLY A 254 8.52 -16.15 0.49
C GLY A 254 9.47 -17.24 0.95
N ARG A 255 9.91 -17.13 2.20
CA ARG A 255 10.71 -18.12 2.91
C ARG A 255 10.25 -18.20 4.36
N ARG A 256 10.02 -19.41 4.87
CA ARG A 256 9.59 -19.65 6.26
C ARG A 256 10.80 -19.85 7.17
N GLU A 257 10.82 -19.09 8.27
CA GLU A 257 11.77 -19.22 9.37
C GLU A 257 10.98 -19.35 10.69
N GLY A 258 10.57 -20.58 11.01
CA GLY A 258 9.73 -20.85 12.18
C GLY A 258 8.33 -20.25 12.06
N GLN A 259 7.98 -19.34 12.98
CA GLN A 259 6.74 -18.55 12.95
C GLN A 259 6.85 -17.28 12.11
N THR A 260 8.04 -16.94 11.63
CA THR A 260 8.25 -15.77 10.77
C THR A 260 8.30 -16.20 9.31
N VAL A 261 7.64 -15.46 8.44
CA VAL A 261 7.77 -15.59 6.99
C VAL A 261 8.44 -14.34 6.45
N ILE A 262 9.61 -14.51 5.85
CA ILE A 262 10.33 -13.44 5.16
C ILE A 262 9.82 -13.38 3.73
N LEU A 263 9.40 -12.20 3.29
CA LEU A 263 8.70 -11.97 2.03
C LEU A 263 9.40 -10.86 1.24
N TRP A 264 9.41 -10.97 -0.08
CA TRP A 264 9.94 -9.90 -0.93
C TRP A 264 9.38 -9.94 -2.35
N ALA A 265 9.37 -8.78 -2.99
CA ALA A 265 9.16 -8.65 -4.42
C ALA A 265 10.47 -8.25 -5.11
N ALA A 266 10.77 -8.85 -6.26
CA ALA A 266 11.97 -8.57 -7.05
C ALA A 266 11.62 -8.30 -8.51
N ASN A 267 12.30 -7.34 -9.14
CA ASN A 267 12.13 -7.05 -10.56
C ASN A 267 12.75 -8.16 -11.43
N HIS A 268 12.59 -8.05 -12.76
CA HIS A 268 13.15 -8.98 -13.76
C HIS A 268 14.69 -9.12 -13.74
N GLU A 269 15.42 -8.20 -13.09
CA GLU A 269 16.88 -8.23 -12.95
C GLU A 269 17.33 -8.74 -11.57
N GLY A 270 16.41 -9.19 -10.71
CA GLY A 270 16.71 -9.64 -9.36
C GLY A 270 16.98 -8.51 -8.36
N VAL A 271 16.55 -7.28 -8.66
CA VAL A 271 16.62 -6.13 -7.75
C VAL A 271 15.42 -6.14 -6.80
N LEU A 272 15.67 -5.91 -5.52
CA LEU A 272 14.67 -5.84 -4.46
C LEU A 272 13.77 -4.61 -4.62
N ALA A 273 12.48 -4.85 -4.84
CA ALA A 273 11.46 -3.82 -4.95
C ALA A 273 10.71 -3.58 -3.64
N THR A 274 10.32 -4.65 -2.96
CA THR A 274 9.61 -4.60 -1.67
C THR A 274 10.19 -5.66 -0.78
N GLU A 275 10.44 -5.33 0.48
CA GLU A 275 10.71 -6.31 1.55
C GLU A 275 9.52 -6.32 2.51
N ALA A 276 9.21 -7.50 3.05
CA ALA A 276 8.12 -7.68 3.98
C ALA A 276 8.39 -8.85 4.93
N THR A 277 7.66 -8.85 6.05
CA THR A 277 7.67 -9.93 7.02
C THR A 277 6.26 -10.17 7.50
N ALA A 278 5.86 -11.44 7.60
CA ALA A 278 4.65 -11.86 8.30
C ALA A 278 5.01 -12.70 9.53
N THR A 279 4.28 -12.51 10.63
CA THR A 279 4.38 -13.34 11.83
C THR A 279 3.11 -14.17 11.95
N LEU A 280 3.27 -15.48 12.08
CA LEU A 280 2.20 -16.47 12.25
C LEU A 280 1.88 -16.66 13.75
N ALA A 281 0.72 -17.24 14.04
CA ALA A 281 0.27 -17.55 15.40
C ALA A 281 1.04 -18.71 16.07
#